data_AF-A0A6A9SHA3-F1
#
_entry.id   AF-A0A6A9SHA3-F1
#
_cell.length_a   1.000
_cell.length_b   1.000
_cell.length_c   1.000
_cell.angle_alpha   90.00
_cell.angle_beta   90.00
_cell.angle_gamma   90.00
#
_symmetry.space_group_name_H-M   'P 1'
#
loop_
_entity.id
_entity.type
_entity.pdbx_description
1 polymer ?
#
loop_
_entity_poly.entity_id
_entity_poly.type
_entity_poly.pdbx_seq_one_letter_code
_entity_poly.pdbx_strand_id
1 'polypeptide(L)'
;MDAKRAAVHAGKYFLFTSAFAVVGLALVGGGVALGGLEAWDILSADSSATGQALSAAAPGIVLAVVGVLVYRFGKAWSLYKTLTAANEDALSETFDTQRVKSDIVSVLDDRLADMQNDLQSVNRELRKLKEDDAFDFGEAPNSKD
;
A
#
# COMPACT_ATOMS: atom_id res chain seq x y z
N MET A 1 10.53 1.72 -7.89
CA MET A 1 10.10 0.39 -7.37
C MET A 1 11.17 -0.62 -7.72
N ASP A 2 11.62 -1.40 -6.74
CA ASP A 2 12.69 -2.38 -6.88
C ASP A 2 12.17 -3.65 -7.58
N ALA A 3 12.73 -4.00 -8.75
CA ALA A 3 12.19 -5.04 -9.63
C ALA A 3 12.05 -6.41 -8.94
N LYS A 4 12.94 -6.69 -7.98
CA LYS A 4 12.92 -7.92 -7.19
C LYS A 4 11.69 -8.02 -6.29
N ARG A 5 11.23 -6.90 -5.71
CA ARG A 5 10.02 -6.85 -4.86
C ARG A 5 8.75 -6.94 -5.68
N ALA A 6 8.71 -6.28 -6.83
CA ALA A 6 7.59 -6.40 -7.77
C ALA A 6 7.40 -7.86 -8.22
N ALA A 7 8.49 -8.58 -8.50
CA ALA A 7 8.45 -10.00 -8.87
C ALA A 7 7.89 -10.89 -7.75
N VAL A 8 8.20 -10.60 -6.48
CA VAL A 8 7.66 -11.36 -5.33
C VAL A 8 6.14 -11.20 -5.22
N HIS A 9 5.62 -9.97 -5.34
CA HIS A 9 4.18 -9.72 -5.28
C HIS A 9 3.43 -10.31 -6.48
N ALA A 10 4.01 -10.19 -7.69
CA ALA A 10 3.48 -10.84 -8.89
C ALA A 10 3.47 -12.37 -8.77
N GLY A 11 4.53 -12.97 -8.20
CA GLY A 11 4.61 -14.40 -7.95
C GLY A 11 3.56 -14.88 -6.96
N LYS A 12 3.34 -14.14 -5.86
CA LYS A 12 2.26 -14.43 -4.90
C LYS A 12 0.88 -14.35 -5.56
N TYR A 13 0.63 -13.31 -6.36
CA TYR A 13 -0.63 -13.17 -7.11
C TYR A 13 -0.86 -14.37 -8.05
N PHE A 14 0.17 -14.75 -8.79
CA PHE A 14 0.10 -15.89 -9.72
C PHE A 14 -0.18 -17.20 -9.00
N LEU A 15 0.48 -17.47 -7.87
CA LEU A 15 0.25 -18.67 -7.06
C LEU A 15 -1.16 -18.74 -6.49
N PHE A 16 -1.68 -17.64 -5.95
CA PHE A 16 -3.06 -17.64 -5.45
C PHE A 16 -4.06 -17.82 -6.60
N THR A 17 -3.87 -17.11 -7.71
CA THR A 17 -4.76 -17.23 -8.87
C THR A 17 -4.76 -18.63 -9.45
N SER A 18 -3.58 -19.27 -9.56
CA SER A 18 -3.46 -20.63 -10.08
C SER A 18 -4.09 -21.65 -9.15
N ALA A 19 -3.96 -21.51 -7.82
CA ALA A 19 -4.64 -22.38 -6.87
C ALA A 19 -6.18 -22.31 -7.04
N PHE A 20 -6.74 -21.11 -7.15
CA PHE A 20 -8.18 -20.95 -7.41
C PHE A 20 -8.60 -21.44 -8.79
N ALA A 21 -7.72 -21.33 -9.80
CA ALA A 21 -7.99 -21.87 -11.14
C ALA A 21 -8.06 -23.41 -11.09
N VAL A 22 -7.16 -24.07 -10.37
CA VAL A 22 -7.16 -25.52 -10.19
C VAL A 22 -8.44 -25.98 -9.47
N VAL A 23 -8.82 -25.31 -8.38
CA VAL A 23 -10.06 -25.63 -7.66
C VAL A 23 -11.29 -25.41 -8.55
N GLY A 24 -11.36 -24.29 -9.27
CA GLY A 24 -12.45 -24.00 -10.19
C GLY A 24 -12.55 -25.05 -11.31
N LEU A 25 -11.42 -25.44 -11.90
CA LEU A 25 -11.38 -26.50 -12.91
C LEU A 25 -11.76 -27.87 -12.35
N ALA A 26 -11.36 -28.20 -11.12
CA ALA A 26 -11.74 -29.44 -10.46
C ALA A 26 -13.26 -29.51 -10.25
N LEU A 27 -13.89 -28.41 -9.86
CA LEU A 27 -15.35 -28.31 -9.71
C LEU A 27 -16.06 -28.44 -11.05
N VAL A 28 -15.56 -27.79 -12.10
CA VAL A 28 -16.10 -27.93 -13.46
C VAL A 28 -15.96 -29.37 -13.97
N GLY A 29 -14.80 -29.99 -13.79
CA GLY A 29 -14.57 -31.40 -14.14
C GLY A 29 -15.47 -32.35 -13.37
N GLY A 30 -15.66 -32.12 -12.07
CA GLY A 30 -16.63 -32.83 -11.25
C GLY A 30 -18.07 -32.67 -11.75
N GLY A 31 -18.42 -31.47 -12.22
CA GLY A 31 -19.74 -31.21 -12.82
C GLY A 31 -19.97 -31.99 -14.11
N VAL A 32 -18.94 -32.09 -14.96
CA VAL A 32 -18.99 -32.95 -16.16
C VAL A 32 -19.18 -34.41 -15.77
N ALA A 33 -18.45 -34.90 -14.77
CA ALA A 33 -18.57 -36.29 -14.31
C ALA A 33 -19.96 -36.59 -13.70
N LEU A 34 -20.58 -35.63 -13.00
CA LEU A 34 -21.86 -35.83 -12.31
C LEU A 34 -23.10 -35.78 -13.19
N GLY A 35 -23.02 -35.21 -14.40
CA GLY A 35 -24.19 -35.12 -15.27
C GLY A 35 -23.89 -34.73 -16.72
N GLY A 36 -22.69 -34.22 -17.01
CA GLY A 36 -22.27 -33.92 -18.38
C GLY A 36 -22.08 -35.18 -19.24
N LEU A 37 -21.56 -36.27 -18.67
CA LEU A 37 -21.40 -37.54 -19.38
C LEU A 37 -22.74 -38.18 -19.73
N GLU A 38 -23.66 -38.26 -18.76
CA GLU A 38 -24.99 -38.83 -18.99
C GLU A 38 -25.81 -37.99 -19.99
N ALA A 39 -25.74 -36.66 -19.88
CA ALA A 39 -26.36 -35.77 -20.85
C ALA A 39 -25.78 -35.93 -22.26
N TRP A 40 -24.47 -36.17 -22.37
CA TRP A 40 -23.80 -36.44 -23.64
C TRP A 40 -24.30 -37.75 -24.27
N ASP A 41 -24.42 -38.81 -23.47
CA ASP A 41 -24.92 -40.11 -23.94
C ASP A 41 -26.37 -39.97 -24.46
N ILE A 42 -27.25 -39.29 -23.71
CA ILE A 42 -28.63 -39.03 -24.13
C ILE A 42 -28.67 -38.26 -25.46
N LEU A 43 -27.90 -37.19 -25.59
CA LEU A 43 -27.90 -36.34 -26.79
C LEU A 43 -27.27 -37.05 -28.00
N SER A 44 -26.30 -37.94 -27.76
CA SER A 44 -25.65 -38.73 -28.80
C SER A 44 -26.55 -39.84 -29.35
N ALA A 45 -27.42 -40.39 -28.50
CA ALA A 45 -28.40 -41.40 -28.89
C ALA A 45 -29.63 -40.78 -29.57
N ASP A 46 -30.09 -39.63 -29.08
CA ASP A 46 -31.22 -38.89 -29.64
C ASP A 46 -30.99 -37.38 -29.50
N SER A 47 -30.68 -36.73 -30.63
CA SER A 47 -30.41 -35.29 -30.67
C SER A 47 -31.66 -34.42 -30.42
N SER A 48 -32.86 -35.01 -30.47
CA SER A 48 -34.12 -34.32 -30.15
C SER A 48 -34.46 -34.36 -28.65
N ALA A 49 -33.78 -35.20 -27.86
CA ALA A 49 -33.99 -35.37 -26.42
C ALA A 49 -33.29 -34.31 -25.55
N THR A 50 -33.12 -33.08 -26.06
CA THR A 50 -32.39 -31.98 -25.40
C THR A 50 -32.95 -31.64 -24.02
N GLY A 51 -34.27 -31.72 -23.82
CA GLY A 51 -34.88 -31.45 -22.52
C GLY A 51 -34.48 -32.44 -21.44
N GLN A 52 -34.31 -33.71 -21.81
CA GLN A 52 -33.90 -34.78 -20.90
C GLN A 52 -32.39 -34.77 -20.67
N ALA A 53 -31.60 -34.47 -21.69
CA ALA A 53 -30.16 -34.23 -21.54
C ALA A 53 -29.90 -33.05 -20.58
N LEU A 54 -30.67 -31.97 -20.70
CA LEU A 54 -30.50 -30.79 -19.84
C LEU A 54 -30.87 -31.08 -18.37
N SER A 55 -31.93 -31.84 -18.12
CA SER A 55 -32.30 -32.22 -16.75
C SER A 55 -31.25 -33.12 -16.10
N ALA A 56 -30.66 -34.05 -16.86
CA ALA A 56 -29.54 -34.88 -16.39
C ALA A 56 -28.28 -34.04 -16.14
N ALA A 57 -27.99 -33.05 -17.00
CA ALA A 57 -26.85 -32.14 -16.83
C ALA A 57 -27.03 -31.12 -15.70
N ALA A 58 -28.26 -30.81 -15.28
CA ALA A 58 -28.57 -29.73 -14.34
C ALA A 58 -27.69 -29.70 -13.07
N PRO A 59 -27.52 -30.80 -12.30
CA PRO A 59 -26.62 -30.79 -11.14
C PRO A 59 -25.16 -30.53 -11.51
N GLY A 60 -24.70 -31.05 -12.65
CA GLY A 60 -23.36 -30.81 -13.18
C GLY A 60 -23.13 -29.36 -13.61
N ILE A 61 -24.12 -28.74 -14.24
CA ILE A 61 -24.11 -27.33 -14.63
C ILE A 61 -24.02 -26.45 -13.39
N VAL A 62 -24.81 -26.72 -12.35
CA VAL A 62 -24.76 -25.97 -11.08
C VAL A 62 -23.35 -26.04 -10.49
N LEU A 63 -22.74 -27.23 -10.45
CA LEU A 63 -21.39 -27.39 -9.91
C LEU A 63 -20.34 -26.66 -10.76
N ALA A 64 -20.47 -26.70 -12.09
CA ALA A 64 -19.59 -25.97 -13.00
C ALA A 64 -19.71 -24.45 -12.81
N VAL A 65 -20.93 -23.92 -12.65
CA VAL A 65 -21.17 -22.51 -12.34
C VAL A 65 -20.50 -22.12 -11.01
N VAL A 66 -20.65 -22.94 -9.98
CA VAL A 66 -19.97 -22.73 -8.70
C VAL A 66 -18.44 -22.72 -8.88
N GLY A 67 -17.89 -23.64 -9.67
CA GLY A 67 -16.46 -23.66 -10.00
C GLY A 67 -15.97 -22.36 -10.65
N VAL A 68 -16.74 -21.84 -11.62
CA VAL A 68 -16.43 -20.56 -12.27
C VAL A 68 -16.52 -19.40 -11.28
N LEU A 69 -17.53 -19.38 -10.39
CA LEU A 69 -17.67 -18.35 -9.37
C LEU A 69 -16.51 -18.37 -8.38
N VAL A 70 -16.09 -19.55 -7.92
CA VAL A 70 -14.94 -19.71 -7.03
C VAL A 70 -13.67 -19.19 -7.69
N TYR A 71 -13.45 -19.50 -8.97
CA TYR A 71 -12.30 -18.98 -9.71
C TYR A 71 -12.35 -17.44 -9.86
N ARG A 72 -13.50 -16.88 -10.24
CA ARG A 72 -13.66 -15.42 -10.41
C ARG A 72 -13.47 -14.67 -9.10
N PHE A 73 -14.07 -15.17 -8.03
CA PHE A 73 -13.90 -14.62 -6.68
C PHE A 73 -12.45 -14.73 -6.21
N GLY A 74 -11.85 -15.90 -6.36
CA GLY A 74 -10.45 -16.14 -5.98
C GLY A 74 -9.47 -15.22 -6.71
N LYS A 75 -9.68 -14.98 -8.00
CA LYS A 75 -8.90 -14.02 -8.78
C LYS A 75 -9.05 -12.59 -8.23
N ALA A 76 -10.27 -12.11 -8.01
CA ALA A 76 -10.52 -10.78 -7.46
C ALA A 76 -9.91 -10.61 -6.05
N TRP A 77 -10.10 -11.61 -5.19
CA TRP A 77 -9.55 -11.63 -3.84
C TRP A 77 -8.02 -11.64 -3.85
N SER A 78 -7.40 -12.45 -4.72
CA SER A 78 -5.94 -12.49 -4.85
C SER A 78 -5.38 -11.14 -5.28
N LEU A 79 -6.03 -10.47 -6.23
CA LEU A 79 -5.64 -9.14 -6.70
C LEU A 79 -5.73 -8.13 -5.56
N TYR A 80 -6.87 -8.07 -4.86
CA TYR A 80 -7.08 -7.21 -3.70
C TYR A 80 -5.98 -7.41 -2.65
N LYS A 81 -5.74 -8.66 -2.22
CA LYS A 81 -4.74 -8.98 -1.22
C LYS A 81 -3.33 -8.54 -1.65
N THR A 82 -2.95 -8.79 -2.89
CA THR A 82 -1.60 -8.43 -3.37
C THR A 82 -1.42 -6.94 -3.58
N LEU A 83 -2.46 -6.23 -4.02
CA LEU A 83 -2.41 -4.78 -4.17
C LEU A 83 -2.37 -4.08 -2.80
N THR A 84 -3.20 -4.52 -1.85
CA THR A 84 -3.18 -4.00 -0.48
C THR A 84 -1.81 -4.21 0.14
N ALA A 85 -1.23 -5.40 0.04
CA ALA A 85 0.10 -5.69 0.59
C ALA A 85 1.19 -4.82 -0.07
N ALA A 86 1.16 -4.66 -1.39
CA ALA A 86 2.11 -3.81 -2.09
C ALA A 86 1.96 -2.32 -1.71
N ASN A 87 0.73 -1.87 -1.46
CA ASN A 87 0.46 -0.49 -1.06
C ASN A 87 0.86 -0.24 0.40
N GLU A 88 0.66 -1.22 1.29
CA GLU A 88 1.12 -1.16 2.67
C GLU A 88 2.65 -1.09 2.75
N ASP A 89 3.36 -1.90 1.95
CA ASP A 89 4.83 -1.83 1.84
C ASP A 89 5.28 -0.43 1.37
N ALA A 90 4.61 0.15 0.36
CA ALA A 90 4.95 1.47 -0.16
C ALA A 90 4.63 2.62 0.83
N LEU A 91 3.53 2.50 1.57
CA LEU A 91 3.14 3.45 2.61
C LEU A 91 4.09 3.38 3.81
N SER A 92 4.51 2.18 4.22
CA SER A 92 5.50 2.00 5.27
C SER A 92 6.85 2.63 4.93
N GLU A 93 7.25 2.65 3.66
CA GLU A 93 8.49 3.28 3.21
C GLU A 93 8.36 4.82 3.21
N THR A 94 7.19 5.35 2.85
CA THR A 94 6.94 6.80 2.85
C THR A 94 6.77 7.36 4.27
N PHE A 95 6.14 6.58 5.15
CA PHE A 95 5.89 6.94 6.55
C PHE A 95 6.85 6.23 7.51
N ASP A 96 8.07 5.92 7.06
CA ASP A 96 9.10 5.41 7.94
C ASP A 96 9.39 6.46 9.02
N THR A 97 8.83 6.20 10.20
CA THR A 97 8.83 7.12 11.34
C THR A 97 10.25 7.41 11.79
N GLN A 98 11.21 6.53 11.49
CA GLN A 98 12.62 6.75 11.80
C GLN A 98 13.26 7.78 10.89
N ARG A 99 12.94 7.79 9.60
CA ARG A 99 13.48 8.75 8.64
C ARG A 99 12.90 10.15 8.85
N VAL A 100 11.59 10.23 9.06
CA VAL A 100 10.92 11.50 9.37
C VAL A 100 11.41 12.07 10.71
N LYS A 101 11.62 11.22 11.73
CA LYS A 101 12.17 11.66 13.01
C LYS A 101 13.62 12.15 12.88
N SER A 102 14.44 11.48 12.08
CA SER A 102 15.81 11.91 11.76
C SER A 102 15.82 13.29 11.11
N ASP A 103 15.01 13.49 10.07
CA ASP A 103 14.95 14.76 9.33
C ASP A 103 14.39 15.89 10.21
N ILE A 104 13.42 15.61 11.07
CA ILE A 104 12.88 16.60 12.03
C ILE A 104 13.94 16.96 13.09
N VAL A 105 14.65 15.96 13.63
CA VAL A 105 15.68 16.20 14.63
C VAL A 105 16.85 16.99 14.05
N SER A 106 17.28 16.70 12.81
CA SER A 106 18.34 17.45 12.15
C SER A 106 17.93 18.91 11.89
N VAL A 107 16.71 19.16 11.42
CA VAL A 107 16.20 20.53 11.23
C VAL A 107 16.04 21.27 12.56
N LEU A 108 15.64 20.58 13.64
CA LEU A 108 15.58 21.16 14.99
C LEU A 108 16.97 21.54 15.51
N ASP A 109 17.97 20.70 15.27
CA ASP A 109 19.35 20.94 15.68
C ASP A 109 19.96 22.12 14.91
N ASP A 110 19.77 22.19 13.60
CA ASP A 110 20.19 23.32 12.77
C ASP A 110 19.55 24.64 13.25
N ARG A 111 18.25 24.63 13.55
CA ARG A 111 17.55 25.82 14.10
C ARG A 111 18.01 26.19 15.50
N LEU A 112 18.32 25.21 16.35
CA LEU A 112 18.87 25.45 17.69
C LEU A 112 20.27 26.06 17.60
N ALA A 113 21.10 25.58 16.68
CA ALA A 113 22.42 26.14 16.43
C ALA A 113 22.35 27.59 15.92
N ASP A 114 21.41 27.89 15.02
CA ASP A 114 21.17 29.25 14.55
C ASP A 114 20.67 30.19 15.67
N MET A 115 19.72 29.74 16.51
CA MET A 115 19.26 30.53 17.66
C MET A 115 20.38 30.81 18.68
N GLN A 116 21.33 29.88 18.85
CA GLN A 116 22.48 30.11 19.71
C GLN A 116 23.41 31.20 19.14
N ASN A 117 23.63 31.21 17.82
CA ASN A 117 24.42 32.26 17.16
C ASN A 117 23.74 33.64 17.26
N ASP A 118 22.43 33.69 17.05
CA ASP A 118 21.66 34.94 17.16
C ASP A 118 21.66 35.49 18.59
N LEU A 119 21.49 34.64 19.61
CA LEU A 119 21.56 35.08 21.01
C LEU A 119 22.96 35.59 21.39
N GLN A 120 24.02 34.99 20.87
CA GLN A 120 25.39 35.49 21.08
C GLN A 120 25.62 36.82 20.37
N SER A 121 25.08 37.00 19.17
CA SER A 121 25.13 38.24 18.41
C SER A 121 24.41 39.37 19.15
N VAL A 122 23.15 39.14 19.54
CA VAL A 122 22.33 40.11 20.28
C VAL A 122 22.95 40.46 21.64
N ASN A 123 23.51 39.49 22.36
CA ASN A 123 24.21 39.77 23.62
C ASN A 123 25.44 40.66 23.39
N ARG A 124 26.20 40.43 22.32
CA ARG A 124 27.36 41.23 21.95
C ARG A 124 26.96 42.64 21.49
N GLU A 125 25.84 42.78 20.79
CA GLU A 125 25.28 44.06 20.36
C GLU A 125 24.70 44.86 21.54
N LEU A 126 23.95 44.23 22.44
CA LEU A 126 23.46 44.84 23.69
C LEU A 126 24.62 45.33 24.57
N ARG A 127 25.72 44.57 24.64
CA ARG A 127 26.90 44.97 25.40
C ARG A 127 27.59 46.19 24.78
N LYS A 128 27.69 46.27 23.45
CA LYS A 128 28.21 47.44 22.74
C LYS A 128 27.32 48.67 22.93
N LEU A 129 26.00 48.53 22.76
CA LEU A 129 25.04 49.60 23.01
C LEU A 129 25.12 50.13 24.44
N LYS A 130 25.32 49.25 25.43
CA LYS A 130 25.49 49.65 26.83
C LYS A 130 26.83 50.34 27.12
N GLU A 131 27.90 49.99 26.41
CA GLU A 131 29.19 50.70 26.49
C GLU A 131 29.12 52.08 25.81
N ASP A 132 28.40 52.19 24.70
CA ASP A 132 28.19 53.47 23.99
C ASP A 132 27.29 54.43 24.80
N ASP A 133 26.20 53.94 25.42
CA ASP A 133 25.33 54.76 26.30
C ASP A 133 26.01 55.15 27.63
N ALA A 134 27.05 54.42 28.06
CA ALA A 134 27.77 54.72 29.30
C ALA A 134 28.80 55.86 29.14
N PHE A 135 29.04 56.36 27.93
CA PHE A 135 30.08 57.36 27.64
C PHE A 135 29.58 58.82 27.51
N ASP A 136 28.28 59.11 27.70
CA ASP A 136 27.71 60.47 27.56
C ASP A 136 27.11 61.06 28.87
N PHE A 137 27.66 60.69 30.03
CA PHE A 137 27.29 61.30 31.32
C PHE A 137 28.51 61.88 32.03
N GLY A 138 29.04 62.98 31.52
CA GLY A 138 29.79 63.91 32.36
C GLY A 138 30.95 64.62 31.70
N GLU A 139 30.66 65.66 30.91
CA GLU A 139 31.53 66.84 30.95
C GLU A 139 30.73 68.12 30.67
N ALA A 140 30.22 68.72 31.74
CA ALA A 140 29.85 70.12 31.76
C ALA A 140 30.55 70.80 32.94
N PRO A 141 31.60 71.61 32.71
CA PRO A 141 31.98 72.70 33.58
C PRO A 141 31.47 73.98 32.91
N ASN A 142 30.30 74.48 33.28
CA ASN A 142 30.06 75.41 34.39
C ASN A 142 30.96 76.66 34.35
N SER A 143 30.27 77.79 34.31
CA SER A 143 30.75 79.16 34.27
C SER A 143 31.37 79.64 35.59
N LYS A 144 31.98 80.84 35.51
CA LYS A 144 32.60 81.72 36.54
C LYS A 144 34.13 81.69 36.49
N ASP A 145 34.87 82.79 36.39
CA ASP A 145 34.59 84.25 36.39
C ASP A 145 35.59 84.92 35.45
#